data_AF-A0A1E7I005-F1
#
_entry.id   AF-A0A1E7I005-F1
#
_cell.length_a   1.000
_cell.length_b   1.000
_cell.length_c   1.000
_cell.angle_alpha   90.00
_cell.angle_beta   90.00
_cell.angle_gamma   90.00
#
_symmetry.space_group_name_H-M   'P 1'
#
loop_
_entity.id
_entity.type
_entity.pdbx_description
1 polymer ?
#
loop_
_entity_poly.entity_id
_entity_poly.type
_entity_poly.pdbx_seq_one_letter_code
_entity_poly.pdbx_strand_id
1 'polypeptide(L)' 'MNHNENPVHTKGDKNVFCPYYGNCLDYAVEFHWEYWTCLHCQHKQKETFVEDVLLLAKDTDPYYSFSPYLYKKAANILL' A
#
# COMPACT_ATOMS: atom_id res chain seq x y z
N MET A 1 -14.55 17.89 10.76
CA MET A 1 -13.43 17.61 9.86
C MET A 1 -12.20 17.34 10.72
N ASN A 2 -11.78 16.08 10.85
CA ASN A 2 -10.55 15.74 11.57
C ASN A 2 -9.36 16.12 10.68
N HIS A 3 -8.46 16.96 11.20
CA HIS A 3 -7.30 17.54 10.48
C HIS A 3 -6.19 16.54 10.09
N ASN A 4 -6.47 15.24 10.02
CA ASN A 4 -5.45 14.18 9.85
C ASN A 4 -5.33 13.66 8.41
N GLU A 5 -6.14 14.16 7.49
CA GLU A 5 -6.09 13.87 6.06
C GLU A 5 -5.41 15.05 5.36
N ASN A 6 -4.13 14.91 5.03
CA ASN A 6 -3.37 15.97 4.34
C ASN A 6 -2.33 15.33 3.40
N PRO A 7 -2.76 14.71 2.27
CA PRO A 7 -1.83 14.39 1.21
C PRO A 7 -1.24 15.69 0.66
N VAL A 8 0.06 15.70 0.40
CA VAL A 8 0.75 16.86 -0.17
C VAL A 8 1.15 16.55 -1.61
N HIS A 9 0.85 17.46 -2.55
CA HIS A 9 1.20 17.33 -3.98
C HIS A 9 2.70 17.58 -4.22
N THR A 10 3.56 16.78 -3.60
CA THR A 10 5.00 16.79 -3.84
C THR A 10 5.50 15.36 -3.93
N LYS A 11 6.66 15.18 -4.58
CA LYS A 11 7.36 13.89 -4.52
C LYS A 11 7.82 13.62 -3.09
N GLY A 12 7.75 12.36 -2.69
CA GLY A 12 8.16 11.89 -1.36
C GLY A 12 7.49 10.56 -1.00
N ASP A 13 7.63 10.16 0.26
CA ASP A 13 7.17 8.84 0.71
C ASP A 13 5.67 8.81 1.01
N LYS A 14 5.06 7.71 0.58
CA LYS A 14 3.71 7.31 0.97
C LYS A 14 3.80 6.55 2.28
N ASN A 15 2.83 6.75 3.16
CA ASN A 15 2.72 5.99 4.40
C ASN A 15 1.54 5.02 4.32
N VAL A 16 1.79 3.77 3.91
CA VAL A 16 0.75 2.73 3.83
C VAL A 16 0.15 2.36 5.19
N PHE A 17 0.84 2.69 6.28
CA PHE A 17 0.36 2.52 7.65
C PHE A 17 -0.46 3.73 8.15
N CYS A 18 -0.66 4.75 7.32
CA CYS A 18 -1.56 5.84 7.64
C CYS A 18 -3.00 5.28 7.73
N PRO A 19 -3.71 5.45 8.87
CA PRO A 19 -5.11 5.02 9.00
C PRO A 19 -6.03 5.67 7.96
N TYR A 20 -5.61 6.82 7.41
CA TYR A 20 -6.33 7.59 6.42
C TYR A 20 -5.72 7.47 5.01
N TYR A 21 -4.93 6.43 4.75
CA TYR A 21 -4.23 6.28 3.46
C TYR A 21 -5.21 6.26 2.27
N GLY A 22 -6.32 5.54 2.40
CA GLY A 22 -7.37 5.49 1.36
C GLY A 22 -7.89 6.89 1.02
N ASN A 23 -8.29 7.66 2.02
CA ASN A 23 -8.78 9.03 1.84
C ASN A 23 -7.72 9.95 1.22
N CYS A 24 -6.46 9.81 1.63
CA CYS A 24 -5.34 10.55 1.03
C CYS A 24 -5.15 10.22 -0.46
N LEU A 25 -5.32 8.94 -0.82
CA LEU A 25 -5.22 8.48 -2.20
C LEU A 25 -6.40 8.98 -3.03
N ASP A 26 -7.63 8.85 -2.52
CA ASP A 26 -8.83 9.31 -3.21
C ASP A 26 -8.75 10.81 -3.53
N TYR A 27 -8.28 11.62 -2.57
CA TYR A 27 -8.03 13.04 -2.78
C TYR A 27 -6.99 13.27 -3.88
N ALA A 28 -5.83 12.62 -3.82
CA ALA A 28 -4.80 12.77 -4.86
C ALA A 28 -5.31 12.39 -6.27
N VAL A 29 -6.15 11.35 -6.36
CA VAL A 29 -6.78 10.91 -7.62
C VAL A 29 -7.79 11.95 -8.12
N GLU A 30 -8.65 12.47 -7.24
CA GLU A 30 -9.63 13.51 -7.59
C GLU A 30 -8.95 14.75 -8.21
N PHE A 31 -7.80 15.14 -7.67
CA PHE A 31 -7.01 16.25 -8.20
C PHE A 31 -5.99 15.86 -9.28
N HIS A 32 -6.01 14.61 -9.75
CA HIS A 32 -5.16 14.11 -10.83
C HIS A 32 -3.66 14.30 -10.55
N TRP A 33 -3.26 14.15 -9.29
CA TRP A 33 -1.86 14.26 -8.88
C TRP A 33 -1.08 13.03 -9.33
N GLU A 34 -0.05 13.24 -10.14
CA GLU A 34 0.87 12.17 -10.58
C GLU A 34 1.66 11.60 -9.40
N TYR A 35 1.96 12.44 -8.42
CA TYR A 35 2.67 12.10 -7.20
C TYR A 35 2.04 12.77 -5.99
N TRP A 36 2.12 12.13 -4.84
CA TRP A 36 1.75 12.72 -3.56
C TRP A 36 2.54 12.06 -2.44
N THR A 37 2.63 12.76 -1.32
CA THR A 37 3.39 12.32 -0.15
C THR A 37 2.58 12.47 1.12
N CYS A 38 2.91 11.65 2.11
CA CYS A 38 2.36 11.71 3.46
C CYS A 38 3.31 12.51 4.38
N LEU A 39 3.82 13.66 3.90
CA LEU A 39 4.93 14.42 4.51
C LEU A 39 4.66 14.83 5.96
N HIS A 40 3.43 15.26 6.25
CA HIS A 40 3.02 15.73 7.57
C HIS A 40 2.20 14.70 8.35
N CYS A 41 2.30 13.43 7.97
CA CYS A 41 1.55 12.36 8.62
C CYS A 41 2.09 12.08 10.02
N GLN A 42 1.26 12.32 11.03
CA GLN A 42 1.57 11.99 12.42
C GLN A 42 1.71 10.48 12.65
N HIS A 43 1.13 9.67 11.76
CA HIS A 43 1.23 8.21 11.77
C HIS A 43 2.42 7.70 10.97
N LYS A 44 3.30 8.58 10.43
CA LYS A 44 4.54 8.14 9.78
C LYS A 44 5.40 7.50 10.85
N GLN A 45 5.43 6.16 10.89
CA GLN A 45 6.38 5.45 11.72
C GLN A 45 7.77 5.88 11.23
N LYS A 46 8.58 6.43 12.14
CA LYS A 46 10.01 6.53 11.87
C LYS A 46 10.46 5.09 11.68
N GLU A 47 11.08 4.80 10.54
CA GLU A 47 11.73 3.52 10.31
C GLU A 47 12.66 3.26 11.50
N THR A 48 12.19 2.46 12.45
CA THR A 48 13.10 1.77 13.34
C THR A 48 13.76 0.76 12.43
N PHE A 49 15.07 0.92 12.22
CA PHE A 49 15.89 -0.12 11.63
C PHE A 49 15.65 -1.39 12.45
N VAL A 50 14.74 -2.23 11.96
CA VAL A 50 14.67 -3.61 12.39
C VAL A 50 15.87 -4.19 11.68
N GLU A 51 16.94 -4.51 12.43
CA GLU A 51 18.03 -5.33 11.90
C GLU A 51 17.37 -6.48 11.16
N ASP A 52 17.65 -6.62 9.86
CA ASP A 52 17.12 -7.67 9.02
C ASP A 52 17.35 -8.99 9.75
N VAL A 53 16.32 -9.45 10.47
CA VAL A 53 16.29 -10.80 10.98
C VAL A 53 16.32 -11.61 9.70
N LEU A 54 17.48 -12.22 9.43
CA LEU A 54 17.72 -13.05 8.27
C LEU A 54 16.61 -14.11 8.22
N LEU A 55 15.50 -13.78 7.56
CA LEU A 55 14.41 -14.69 7.29
C LEU A 55 15.08 -15.75 6.42
N LEU A 56 15.27 -16.93 7.00
CA LEU A 56 15.83 -18.07 6.28
C LEU A 56 15.08 -18.16 4.95
N ALA A 57 15.82 -18.37 3.86
CA ALA A 57 15.32 -18.48 2.49
C ALA A 57 14.24 -19.57 2.25
N LYS A 58 13.76 -20.23 3.31
CA LYS A 58 12.60 -21.12 3.28
C LYS A 58 11.26 -20.37 3.32
N ASP A 59 11.24 -19.11 3.76
CA ASP A 59 10.00 -18.33 3.91
C ASP A 59 9.78 -17.33 2.76
N THR A 60 10.67 -17.31 1.76
CA THR A 60 10.65 -16.35 0.65
C THR A 60 9.78 -16.74 -0.54
N ASP A 61 9.02 -17.84 -0.45
CA ASP A 61 8.00 -18.21 -1.44
C ASP A 61 6.61 -18.22 -0.78
N PRO A 62 5.95 -17.06 -0.64
CA PRO A 62 4.56 -17.03 -0.25
C PRO A 62 3.74 -17.61 -1.42
N TYR A 63 3.62 -18.93 -1.44
CA TYR A 63 2.73 -19.65 -2.35
C TYR A 63 1.29 -19.26 -2.00
N TYR A 64 0.81 -18.14 -2.53
CA TYR A 64 -0.58 -17.75 -2.41
C TYR A 64 -1.42 -18.82 -3.12
N SER A 65 -2.09 -19.66 -2.35
CA SER A 65 -3.04 -20.61 -2.90
C SER A 65 -4.26 -19.84 -3.40
N PHE A 66 -4.50 -19.86 -4.71
CA PHE A 66 -5.75 -19.35 -5.24
C PHE A 66 -6.90 -20.20 -4.71
N SER A 67 -8.01 -19.54 -4.37
CA SER A 67 -9.23 -20.23 -3.99
C SER A 67 -9.75 -21.08 -5.17
N PRO A 68 -10.29 -22.30 -4.93
CA PRO A 68 -10.88 -23.16 -5.96
C PRO A 68 -11.87 -22.45 -6.90
N TYR A 69 -12.54 -21.40 -6.42
CA TYR A 69 -13.49 -20.61 -7.19
C TYR A 69 -12.84 -19.78 -8.31
N LEU A 70 -11.59 -19.33 -8.14
CA LEU A 70 -10.89 -18.52 -9.14
C LEU A 70 -10.41 -19.36 -10.33
N TYR A 71 -10.12 -20.65 -10.12
CA TYR A 71 -9.73 -21.56 -11.21
C TYR A 71 -10.85 -21.79 -12.23
N LYS A 72 -12.11 -21.80 -11.80
CA LYS A 72 -13.26 -21.99 -12.70
C LYS A 72 -13.45 -20.84 -13.70
N LYS A 73 -12.95 -19.65 -13.38
CA LYS A 73 -13.10 -18.47 -14.26
C LYS A 73 -11.98 -18.35 -15.29
N ALA A 74 -10.77 -18.81 -14.96
CA ALA A 74 -9.63 -18.81 -15.89
C ALA A 74 -9.75 -19.87 -16.99
N ALA A 75 -10.37 -21.02 -16.71
CA ALA A 75 -10.55 -22.09 -17.70
C ALA A 75 -11.52 -21.75 -18.84
N ASN A 76 -12.36 -20.72 -18.69
CA ASN A 76 -13.35 -20.31 -19.70
C ASN A 76 -12.90 -19.15 -20.60
N ILE A 77 -11.63 -18.72 -20.52
CA ILE A 77 -11.05 -17.66 -21.38
C ILE A 77 -10.18 -18.26 -22.50
N LEU A 78 -10.00 -19.58 -22.53
CA LEU A 78 -9.41 -20.30 -23.66
C LEU A 78 -10.46 -21.17 -24.34
N LEU A 79 -11.38 -20.53 -25.07
CA LEU A 79 -12.10 -21.12 -26.20
C LEU A 79 -12.20 -20.09 -27.32
#